data_AF-A0A5B7HHE3-F1
#
_entry.id   AF-A0A5B7HHE3-F1
#
_cell.length_a   1.000
_cell.length_b   1.000
_cell.length_c   1.000
_cell.angle_alpha   90.00
_cell.angle_beta   90.00
_cell.angle_gamma   90.00
#
_symmetry.space_group_name_H-M   'P 1'
#
loop_
_entity.id
_entity.type
_entity.pdbx_description
1 polymer ?
#
loop_
_entity_poly.entity_id
_entity_poly.type
_entity_poly.pdbx_seq_one_letter_code
_entity_poly.pdbx_strand_id
1 'polypeptide(L)' 'MVNSSILSPRTWTQHTTCEKTTQHNSNLTFTILTTTTTNTTTTTHHDYHYKTSCTQYYE' A
#
# COMPACT_ATOMS: atom_id res chain seq x y z
N MET A 1 -7.39 -58.96 10.57
CA MET A 1 -6.40 -57.90 10.84
C MET A 1 -6.78 -56.72 9.95
N VAL A 2 -7.26 -55.62 10.53
CA VAL A 2 -7.66 -54.44 9.76
C VAL A 2 -6.42 -53.61 9.51
N ASN A 3 -6.00 -53.50 8.24
CA ASN A 3 -4.86 -52.70 7.84
C ASN A 3 -5.28 -51.23 7.82
N SER A 4 -5.16 -50.55 8.96
CA SER A 4 -5.41 -49.12 9.06
C SER A 4 -4.33 -48.36 8.30
N SER A 5 -4.60 -48.03 7.05
CA SER A 5 -3.83 -47.04 6.30
C SER A 5 -3.91 -45.71 7.06
N ILE A 6 -2.89 -45.42 7.85
CA ILE A 6 -2.73 -44.14 8.54
C ILE A 6 -2.57 -43.08 7.45
N LEU A 7 -3.65 -42.37 7.15
CA LEU A 7 -3.61 -41.14 6.37
C LEU A 7 -2.87 -40.11 7.22
N SER A 8 -1.59 -39.88 6.94
CA SER A 8 -0.84 -38.79 7.56
C SER A 8 -1.57 -37.47 7.29
N PRO A 9 -1.87 -36.65 8.31
CA PRO A 9 -2.52 -35.37 8.11
C PRO A 9 -1.60 -34.50 7.26
N ARG A 10 -2.10 -34.05 6.11
CA ARG A 10 -1.42 -33.04 5.29
C ARG A 10 -1.51 -31.71 6.03
N THR A 11 -0.41 -31.31 6.65
CA THR A 11 -0.25 -30.00 7.27
C THR A 11 0.00 -28.96 6.19
N TRP A 12 -0.85 -27.94 6.13
CA TRP A 12 -0.67 -26.78 5.25
C TRP A 12 -0.05 -25.64 6.05
N THR A 13 0.98 -25.02 5.51
CA THR A 13 1.60 -23.84 6.13
C THR A 13 0.94 -22.59 5.56
N GLN A 14 0.40 -21.72 6.41
CA GLN A 14 -0.17 -20.44 5.97
C GLN A 14 0.94 -19.38 5.89
N HIS A 15 1.06 -18.77 4.73
CA HIS A 15 1.98 -17.67 4.48
C HIS A 15 1.19 -16.37 4.29
N THR A 16 1.77 -15.25 4.73
CA THR A 16 1.25 -13.90 4.47
C THR A 16 2.38 -13.04 3.93
N THR A 17 2.18 -12.45 2.75
CA THR A 17 3.10 -11.47 2.15
C THR A 17 2.40 -10.12 2.04
N CYS A 18 3.09 -9.04 2.39
CA CYS A 18 2.55 -7.69 2.32
C CYS A 18 3.46 -6.81 1.48
N GLU A 19 2.88 -6.07 0.53
CA GLU A 19 3.57 -5.12 -0.32
C GLU A 19 3.02 -3.71 -0.09
N LYS A 20 3.92 -2.75 0.07
CA LYS A 20 3.59 -1.32 0.17
C LYS A 20 3.84 -0.67 -1.18
N THR A 21 2.78 -0.17 -1.79
CA THR A 21 2.83 0.63 -3.02
C THR A 21 2.63 2.10 -2.67
N THR A 22 3.51 2.96 -3.20
CA THR A 22 3.37 4.41 -3.12
C THR A 22 2.78 4.90 -4.43
N GLN A 23 1.64 5.58 -4.37
CA GLN A 23 1.01 6.18 -5.55
C GLN A 23 1.12 7.70 -5.44
N HIS A 24 1.78 8.31 -6.43
CA HIS A 24 1.82 9.77 -6.57
C HIS A 24 0.49 10.22 -7.17
N ASN A 25 -0.35 10.88 -6.39
CA ASN A 25 -1.74 11.12 -6.80
C ASN A 25 -1.87 12.40 -7.63
N SER A 26 -1.07 13.44 -7.35
CA SER A 26 -0.94 14.65 -8.18
C SER A 26 -0.06 15.71 -7.50
N ASN A 27 0.47 16.66 -8.29
CA ASN A 27 1.01 17.92 -7.77
C ASN A 27 -0.14 18.92 -7.63
N LEU A 28 -0.37 19.44 -6.43
CA LEU A 28 -1.29 20.55 -6.21
C LEU A 28 -0.48 21.85 -6.13
N THR A 29 -0.65 22.72 -7.13
CA THR A 29 0.00 24.04 -7.15
C THR A 29 -0.99 25.09 -6.69
N PHE A 30 -0.65 25.82 -5.63
CA PHE A 30 -1.43 26.94 -5.13
C PHE A 30 -0.67 28.25 -5.40
N THR A 31 -1.37 29.24 -5.95
CA THR A 31 -0.85 30.60 -6.14
C THR A 31 -1.57 31.53 -5.18
N ILE A 32 -0.83 32.11 -4.22
CA ILE A 32 -1.38 33.08 -3.27
C ILE A 32 -1.06 34.48 -3.79
N LEU A 33 -2.11 35.27 -4.06
CA LEU A 33 -1.99 36.69 -4.40
C LEU A 33 -2.24 37.53 -3.15
N THR A 34 -1.20 38.18 -2.61
CA THR A 34 -1.34 39.15 -1.52
C THR A 34 -1.25 40.58 -2.05
N THR A 35 -2.32 41.35 -1.91
CA THR A 35 -2.49 42.71 -2.46
C THR A 35 -1.93 43.82 -1.57
N THR A 36 -0.68 43.73 -1.13
CA THR A 36 0.01 44.85 -0.43
C THR A 36 1.28 45.32 -1.13
N THR A 37 1.74 44.59 -2.13
CA THR A 37 2.78 44.93 -3.12
C THR A 37 2.85 43.71 -4.03
N THR A 38 3.11 43.86 -5.31
CA THR A 38 2.96 42.84 -6.36
C THR A 38 3.92 41.64 -6.22
N ASN A 39 3.81 40.89 -5.11
CA ASN A 39 4.56 39.68 -4.84
C ASN A 39 3.60 38.49 -4.92
N THR A 40 3.77 37.70 -5.98
CA THR A 40 3.08 36.43 -6.16
C THR A 40 3.95 35.32 -5.59
N THR A 41 3.47 34.64 -4.55
CA THR A 41 4.13 33.45 -4.01
C THR A 41 3.42 32.22 -4.56
N THR A 42 4.16 31.39 -5.29
CA THR A 42 3.68 30.07 -5.76
C THR A 42 4.19 28.99 -4.83
N THR A 43 3.28 28.16 -4.32
CA THR A 43 3.63 27.01 -3.48
C THR A 43 3.16 25.74 -4.16
N THR A 44 4.08 24.79 -4.35
CA THR A 44 3.79 23.47 -4.91
C THR A 44 3.76 22.46 -3.76
N HIS A 45 2.65 21.74 -3.63
CA HIS A 45 2.49 20.66 -2.67
C HIS A 45 2.48 19.31 -3.40
N HIS A 46 3.28 18.37 -2.91
CA HIS A 46 3.29 16.98 -3.40
C HIS A 46 2.43 16.12 -2.47
N ASP A 47 1.45 15.42 -3.02
CA ASP A 47 0.60 14.50 -2.27
C ASP A 47 0.94 13.05 -2.61
N TYR A 48 1.30 12.28 -1.58
CA TYR A 48 1.67 10.87 -1.69
C TYR A 48 0.70 10.02 -0.90
N HIS A 49 0.07 9.06 -1.57
CA HIS A 49 -0.74 8.05 -0.90
C HIS A 49 0.03 6.74 -0.81
N TYR A 50 0.01 6.13 0.36
CA TYR A 50 0.55 4.79 0.58
C TYR A 50 -0.59 3.79 0.66
N LYS A 51 -0.49 2.72 -0.12
CA LYS A 51 -1.39 1.57 -0.04
C LYS A 51 -0.58 0.35 0.34
N THR A 52 -1.04 -0.36 1.36
CA THR A 52 -0.49 -1.68 1.71
C THR A 52 -1.49 -2.73 1.28
N SER A 53 -1.04 -3.74 0.53
CA SER A 53 -1.85 -4.90 0.15
C SER A 53 -1.18 -6.15 0.69
N CYS A 54 -1.96 -7.04 1.30
CA CYS A 54 -1.46 -8.31 1.84
C CYS A 54 -2.17 -9.47 1.17
N THR A 55 -1.41 -10.51 0.82
CA THR A 55 -1.90 -11.74 0.21
C THR A 55 -1.58 -12.91 1.12
N GLN A 56 -2.55 -13.81 1.28
CA GLN A 56 -2.38 -15.05 2.04
C GLN A 56 -2.42 -16.25 1.09
N TYR A 57 -1.52 -17.21 1.32
CA TYR A 57 -1.50 -18.46 0.56
C TYR A 57 -1.11 -19.64 1.46
N TYR A 58 -1.42 -20.85 1.01
CA TYR A 58 -1.16 -22.09 1.74
C TYR A 58 -0.20 -22.97 0.92
N GLU A 59 0.84 -23.52 1.55
CA GLU A 59 1.79 -24.48 0.96
C GLU A 59 1.71 -25.86 1.63
#